data_AF-A0A351VD56-F1
#
_entry.id   AF-A0A351VD56-F1
#
_cell.length_a   1.000
_cell.length_b   1.000
_cell.length_c   1.000
_cell.angle_alpha   90.00
_cell.angle_beta   90.00
_cell.angle_gamma   90.00
#
_symmetry.space_group_name_H-M   'P 1'
#
loop_
_entity.id
_entity.type
_entity.pdbx_description
1 polymer ?
#
loop_
_entity_poly.entity_id
_entity_poly.type
_entity_poly.pdbx_seq_one_letter_code
_entity_poly.pdbx_strand_id
1 'polypeptide(L)'
;MIQKFVTMIFKDVENENETKKVSVILRLNATVMFLYFLCLLIMFLIAGESKPLLMMIPCLCAYALAFYTTYLNETKFAVFCSALVSIIWIFVFIRNFGWDCGIQHFIFVLLVLGFAISYSRLTLKFAMSGVACACRLVLYAYTKSHEPLYVLDGEISVVYQVVNTVFVFASMSGIMAVFTKDSMEMEKKLVQYNEKLHKLASLDPLTGLLNRRSMREFLDKRIKLYHDGHMESMAIAIGDIDFFKKINDTYGHEC
;
A
#
# COMPACT_ATOMS: atom_id res chain seq x y z
N MET A 1 -6.81 3.26 -25.74
CA MET A 1 -6.82 4.42 -24.82
C MET A 1 -6.72 3.98 -23.35
N ILE A 2 -7.55 3.03 -22.90
CA ILE A 2 -7.56 2.51 -21.51
C ILE A 2 -6.20 1.94 -21.06
N GLN A 3 -5.55 1.10 -21.86
CA GLN A 3 -4.24 0.54 -21.50
C GLN A 3 -3.17 1.60 -21.25
N LYS A 4 -3.10 2.67 -22.07
CA LYS A 4 -2.16 3.78 -21.86
C LYS A 4 -2.41 4.50 -20.52
N PHE A 5 -3.67 4.65 -20.13
CA PHE A 5 -4.04 5.27 -18.85
C PHE A 5 -3.69 4.38 -17.66
N VAL A 6 -3.92 3.07 -17.77
CA VAL A 6 -3.46 2.09 -16.75
C VAL A 6 -1.95 2.15 -16.60
N THR A 7 -1.20 2.17 -17.71
CA THR A 7 0.26 2.32 -17.68
C THR A 7 0.70 3.62 -17.02
N MET A 8 -0.05 4.72 -17.19
CA MET A 8 0.23 5.99 -16.55
C MET A 8 0.10 5.91 -15.01
N ILE A 9 -0.97 5.28 -14.51
CA ILE A 9 -1.19 5.08 -13.06
C ILE A 9 -0.06 4.25 -12.45
N PHE A 10 0.30 3.14 -13.10
CA PHE A 10 1.31 2.21 -12.62
C PHE A 10 2.74 2.55 -13.10
N LYS A 11 2.97 3.72 -13.70
CA LYS A 11 4.31 4.14 -14.15
C LYS A 11 5.23 4.24 -12.93
N ASP A 12 6.40 3.64 -13.02
CA ASP A 12 7.41 3.77 -11.97
C ASP A 12 7.89 5.22 -11.80
N VAL A 13 8.26 5.54 -10.55
CA VAL A 13 8.93 6.80 -10.21
C VAL A 13 10.39 6.69 -10.63
N GLU A 14 10.94 7.77 -11.22
CA GLU A 14 12.31 7.77 -11.77
C GLU A 14 13.39 7.89 -10.68
N ASN A 15 13.02 8.36 -9.48
CA ASN A 15 13.93 8.54 -8.35
C ASN A 15 13.99 7.28 -7.46
N GLU A 16 15.19 6.71 -7.30
CA GLU A 16 15.44 5.51 -6.49
C GLU A 16 15.14 5.69 -5.00
N ASN A 17 15.15 6.92 -4.49
CA ASN A 17 14.87 7.23 -3.09
C ASN A 17 13.36 7.29 -2.76
N GLU A 18 12.48 7.07 -3.74
CA GLU A 18 11.04 7.15 -3.56
C GLU A 18 10.36 5.78 -3.53
N THR A 19 9.36 5.65 -2.66
CA THR A 19 8.58 4.41 -2.57
C THR A 19 7.56 4.38 -3.71
N LYS A 20 7.85 3.58 -4.74
CA LYS A 20 7.00 3.33 -5.93
C LYS A 20 5.53 3.14 -5.56
N LYS A 21 5.27 2.35 -4.51
CA LYS A 21 3.94 2.09 -3.93
C LYS A 21 3.16 3.37 -3.59
N VAL A 22 3.80 4.35 -2.95
CA VAL A 22 3.12 5.57 -2.47
C VAL A 22 2.62 6.40 -3.65
N SER A 23 3.44 6.52 -4.70
CA SER A 23 3.06 7.26 -5.92
C SER A 23 1.86 6.60 -6.63
N VAL A 24 1.88 5.26 -6.75
CA VAL A 24 0.75 4.51 -7.34
C VAL A 24 -0.53 4.69 -6.53
N ILE A 25 -0.44 4.60 -5.20
CA ILE A 25 -1.59 4.81 -4.30
C ILE A 25 -2.17 6.22 -4.48
N LEU A 26 -1.32 7.25 -4.53
CA LEU A 26 -1.77 8.63 -4.72
C LEU A 26 -2.44 8.85 -6.08
N ARG A 27 -1.89 8.30 -7.16
CA ARG A 27 -2.46 8.39 -8.51
C ARG A 27 -3.80 7.68 -8.61
N LEU A 28 -3.91 6.49 -8.02
CA LEU A 28 -5.16 5.75 -7.94
C LEU A 28 -6.21 6.57 -7.19
N ASN A 29 -5.87 7.08 -6.00
CA ASN A 29 -6.78 7.90 -5.21
C ASN A 29 -7.20 9.18 -5.95
N ALA A 30 -6.25 9.89 -6.58
CA ALA A 30 -6.57 11.09 -7.36
C ALA A 30 -7.47 10.79 -8.55
N THR A 31 -7.31 9.63 -9.20
CA THR A 31 -8.19 9.18 -10.29
C THR A 31 -9.61 8.89 -9.78
N VAL A 32 -9.74 8.19 -8.65
CA VAL A 32 -11.06 7.92 -8.04
C VAL A 32 -11.72 9.24 -7.62
N MET A 33 -10.98 10.17 -7.03
CA MET A 33 -11.51 11.49 -6.67
C MET A 33 -11.91 12.32 -7.89
N PHE A 34 -11.15 12.26 -8.99
CA PHE A 34 -11.54 12.92 -10.24
C PHE A 34 -12.87 12.37 -10.78
N LEU A 35 -13.03 11.04 -10.81
CA LEU A 35 -14.28 10.39 -11.21
C LEU A 35 -15.44 10.73 -10.27
N TYR A 36 -15.15 10.84 -8.97
CA TYR A 36 -16.12 11.27 -7.96
C TYR A 36 -16.65 12.68 -8.25
N PHE A 37 -15.78 13.67 -8.46
CA PHE A 37 -16.23 15.03 -8.77
C PHE A 37 -16.93 15.13 -10.13
N LEU A 38 -16.55 14.29 -11.10
CA LEU A 38 -17.28 14.20 -12.37
C LEU A 38 -18.70 13.65 -12.16
N CYS A 39 -18.85 12.63 -11.30
CA CYS A 39 -20.15 12.08 -10.92
C CYS A 39 -21.02 13.13 -10.20
N LEU A 40 -20.44 13.85 -9.24
CA LEU A 40 -21.12 14.97 -8.57
C LEU A 40 -21.54 16.06 -9.56
N LEU A 41 -20.66 16.44 -10.50
CA LEU A 41 -20.95 17.43 -11.53
C LEU A 41 -22.19 17.03 -12.34
N ILE A 42 -22.26 15.76 -12.78
CA ILE A 42 -23.42 15.23 -13.51
C ILE A 42 -24.68 15.30 -12.65
N MET A 43 -24.61 14.93 -11.36
CA MET A 43 -25.76 15.02 -10.47
C MET A 43 -26.25 16.45 -10.29
N PHE A 44 -25.35 17.44 -10.14
CA PHE A 44 -25.74 18.85 -10.04
C PHE A 44 -26.34 19.38 -11.35
N LEU A 45 -25.85 18.94 -12.51
CA LEU A 45 -26.43 19.28 -13.80
C LEU A 45 -27.86 18.75 -13.94
N ILE A 46 -28.11 17.52 -13.49
CA ILE A 46 -29.45 16.90 -13.51
C ILE A 46 -30.39 17.62 -12.54
N ALA A 47 -29.88 18.01 -11.36
CA ALA A 47 -30.65 18.75 -10.37
C ALA A 47 -30.97 20.21 -10.79
N GLY A 48 -30.33 20.74 -11.84
CA GLY A 48 -30.53 22.11 -12.32
C GLY A 48 -29.93 23.20 -11.42
N GLU A 49 -29.08 22.82 -10.47
CA GLU A 49 -28.52 23.73 -9.47
C GLU A 49 -27.24 24.41 -9.96
N SER A 50 -27.29 25.72 -10.22
CA SER A 50 -26.19 26.47 -10.84
C SER A 50 -25.04 26.81 -9.89
N LYS A 51 -25.32 27.03 -8.61
CA LYS A 51 -24.31 27.48 -7.62
C LYS A 51 -23.30 26.39 -7.24
N PRO A 52 -23.69 25.13 -6.99
CA PRO A 52 -22.74 24.03 -6.72
C PRO A 52 -21.80 23.71 -7.89
N LEU A 53 -22.24 23.92 -9.14
CA LEU A 53 -21.45 23.62 -10.34
C LEU A 53 -20.15 24.43 -10.38
N LEU A 54 -20.19 25.70 -10.01
CA LEU A 54 -19.01 26.57 -9.93
C LEU A 54 -17.95 26.03 -8.96
N MET A 55 -18.37 25.30 -7.92
CA MET A 55 -17.47 24.73 -6.92
C MET A 55 -16.78 23.43 -7.40
N MET A 56 -17.30 22.77 -8.46
CA MET A 56 -16.73 21.53 -8.98
C MET A 56 -15.46 21.75 -9.81
N ILE A 57 -15.38 22.87 -10.53
CA ILE A 57 -14.22 23.23 -11.37
C ILE A 57 -12.92 23.26 -10.56
N PRO A 58 -12.79 24.01 -9.45
CA PRO A 58 -11.57 24.01 -8.66
C PRO A 58 -11.26 22.63 -8.05
N CYS A 59 -12.27 21.81 -7.75
CA CYS A 59 -12.08 20.46 -7.25
C CYS A 59 -11.43 19.55 -8.31
N LEU A 60 -11.95 19.56 -9.53
CA LEU A 60 -11.40 18.80 -10.66
C LEU A 60 -9.97 19.23 -10.98
N CYS A 61 -9.72 20.54 -11.02
CA CYS A 61 -8.36 21.09 -11.22
C CYS A 61 -7.41 20.68 -10.10
N ALA A 62 -7.85 20.73 -8.84
CA ALA A 62 -7.02 20.36 -7.69
C ALA A 62 -6.60 18.88 -7.73
N TYR A 63 -7.49 17.95 -8.09
CA TYR A 63 -7.12 16.54 -8.18
C TYR A 63 -6.37 16.18 -9.46
N ALA A 64 -6.56 16.90 -10.56
CA ALA A 64 -5.71 16.80 -11.74
C ALA A 64 -4.27 17.27 -11.42
N LEU A 65 -4.14 18.38 -10.69
CA LEU A 65 -2.84 18.87 -10.21
C LEU A 65 -2.22 17.89 -9.21
N ALA A 66 -3.00 17.39 -8.24
CA ALA A 66 -2.52 16.39 -7.29
C ALA A 66 -1.98 15.14 -8.01
N PHE A 67 -2.69 14.67 -9.05
CA PHE A 67 -2.21 13.58 -9.90
C PHE A 67 -0.87 13.94 -10.58
N TYR A 68 -0.76 15.14 -11.15
CA TYR A 68 0.48 15.60 -11.80
C TYR A 68 1.65 15.71 -10.82
N THR A 69 1.44 16.22 -9.60
CA THR A 69 2.50 16.35 -8.59
C THR A 69 3.17 15.02 -8.23
N THR A 70 2.50 13.89 -8.44
CA THR A 70 3.08 12.55 -8.23
C THR A 70 4.19 12.18 -9.23
N TYR A 71 4.41 12.98 -10.28
CA TYR A 71 5.51 12.84 -11.23
C TYR A 71 6.68 13.79 -10.96
N LEU A 72 6.54 14.72 -10.01
CA LEU A 72 7.59 15.70 -9.69
C LEU A 72 8.67 15.17 -8.72
N ASN A 73 8.71 13.85 -8.49
CA ASN A 73 9.69 13.14 -7.64
C ASN A 73 9.80 13.66 -6.19
N GLU A 74 8.71 14.21 -5.64
CA GLU A 74 8.56 14.71 -4.26
C GLU A 74 7.31 14.10 -3.59
N THR A 75 7.31 12.77 -3.41
CA THR A 75 6.17 11.98 -2.91
C THR A 75 5.67 12.43 -1.54
N LYS A 76 6.55 12.85 -0.63
CA LYS A 76 6.15 13.36 0.70
C LYS A 76 5.32 14.64 0.57
N PHE A 77 5.76 15.55 -0.29
CA PHE A 77 5.04 16.78 -0.59
C PHE A 77 3.69 16.46 -1.26
N ALA A 78 3.68 15.56 -2.24
CA ALA A 78 2.45 15.13 -2.92
C ALA A 78 1.41 14.52 -1.95
N VAL A 79 1.84 13.69 -0.99
CA VAL A 79 0.97 13.18 0.08
C VAL A 79 0.38 14.33 0.89
N PHE A 80 1.22 15.26 1.36
CA PHE A 80 0.77 16.38 2.18
C PHE A 80 -0.25 17.25 1.43
N CYS A 81 0.05 17.61 0.18
CA CYS A 81 -0.86 18.36 -0.68
C CYS A 81 -2.19 17.62 -0.90
N SER A 82 -2.15 16.33 -1.20
CA SER A 82 -3.35 15.52 -1.41
C SER A 82 -4.23 15.43 -0.16
N ALA A 83 -3.61 15.27 1.02
CA ALA A 83 -4.31 15.28 2.30
C ALA A 83 -4.93 16.65 2.61
N LEU A 84 -4.18 17.74 2.40
CA LEU A 84 -4.64 19.10 2.62
C LEU A 84 -5.84 19.45 1.72
N VAL A 85 -5.74 19.15 0.42
CA VAL A 85 -6.84 19.34 -0.55
C VAL A 85 -8.10 18.58 -0.10
N SER A 86 -7.93 17.33 0.35
CA SER A 86 -9.06 16.51 0.80
C SER A 86 -9.73 17.07 2.06
N ILE A 87 -8.95 17.55 3.04
CA ILE A 87 -9.49 18.17 4.26
C ILE A 87 -10.25 19.46 3.94
N ILE A 88 -9.68 20.32 3.08
CA ILE A 88 -10.34 21.55 2.64
C ILE A 88 -11.68 21.24 1.99
N TRP A 89 -11.73 20.25 1.10
CA TRP A 89 -12.99 19.87 0.46
C TRP A 89 -14.00 19.23 1.37
N ILE A 90 -13.59 18.38 2.31
CA ILE A 90 -14.52 17.85 3.34
C ILE A 90 -15.16 19.01 4.10
N PHE A 91 -14.38 20.00 4.54
CA PHE A 91 -14.90 21.16 5.26
C PHE A 91 -15.86 22.00 4.38
N VAL A 92 -15.45 22.30 3.14
CA VAL A 92 -16.26 23.09 2.21
C VAL A 92 -17.60 22.39 1.92
N PHE A 93 -17.60 21.09 1.68
CA PHE A 93 -18.84 20.34 1.44
C PHE A 93 -19.74 20.27 2.68
N ILE A 94 -19.18 20.08 3.87
CA ILE A 94 -19.95 20.12 5.12
C ILE A 94 -20.60 21.50 5.31
N ARG A 95 -19.87 22.58 5.03
CA ARG A 95 -20.43 23.95 5.14
C ARG A 95 -21.57 24.19 4.14
N ASN A 96 -21.45 23.65 2.93
CA ASN A 96 -22.44 23.86 1.88
C ASN A 96 -23.67 22.96 2.04
N PHE A 97 -23.50 21.66 2.29
CA PHE A 97 -24.56 20.66 2.20
C PHE A 97 -24.90 19.97 3.54
N GLY A 98 -24.15 20.27 4.60
CA GLY A 98 -24.39 19.71 5.93
C GLY A 98 -23.78 18.33 6.13
N TRP A 99 -24.14 17.72 7.27
CA TRP A 99 -23.57 16.45 7.71
C TRP A 99 -24.13 15.24 6.96
N ASP A 100 -25.39 15.29 6.56
CA ASP A 100 -26.10 14.10 6.05
C ASP A 100 -25.69 13.74 4.62
N CYS A 101 -25.01 14.64 3.90
CA CYS A 101 -24.45 14.33 2.58
C CYS A 101 -23.39 13.21 2.63
N GLY A 102 -22.81 12.87 3.79
CA GLY A 102 -21.90 11.74 3.94
C GLY A 102 -20.44 12.00 3.54
N ILE A 103 -20.05 13.24 3.22
CA ILE A 103 -18.67 13.58 2.82
C ILE A 103 -17.63 13.32 3.93
N GLN A 104 -18.04 13.38 5.19
CA GLN A 104 -17.21 13.11 6.37
C GLN A 104 -16.60 11.70 6.37
N HIS A 105 -17.15 10.76 5.59
CA HIS A 105 -16.60 9.40 5.46
C HIS A 105 -15.24 9.40 4.73
N PHE A 106 -14.92 10.42 3.93
CA PHE A 106 -13.59 10.55 3.31
C PHE A 106 -12.44 10.74 4.32
N ILE A 107 -12.74 11.11 5.57
CA ILE A 107 -11.75 11.09 6.67
C ILE A 107 -11.19 9.66 6.86
N PHE A 108 -12.00 8.62 6.65
CA PHE A 108 -11.53 7.23 6.74
C PHE A 108 -10.59 6.87 5.58
N VAL A 109 -10.81 7.43 4.39
CA VAL A 109 -9.87 7.29 3.26
C VAL A 109 -8.52 7.91 3.60
N LEU A 110 -8.51 9.10 4.23
CA LEU A 110 -7.28 9.74 4.69
C LEU A 110 -6.55 8.92 5.76
N LEU A 111 -7.30 8.28 6.67
CA LEU A 111 -6.73 7.39 7.67
C LEU A 111 -6.06 6.17 7.01
N VAL A 112 -6.76 5.49 6.10
CA VAL A 112 -6.20 4.35 5.34
C VAL A 112 -4.96 4.76 4.55
N LEU A 113 -5.01 5.91 3.88
CA LEU A 113 -3.86 6.46 3.15
C LEU A 113 -2.67 6.70 4.10
N GLY A 114 -2.90 7.30 5.27
CA GLY A 114 -1.87 7.54 6.29
C GLY A 114 -1.19 6.26 6.79
N PHE A 115 -1.93 5.17 6.93
CA PHE A 115 -1.35 3.86 7.29
C PHE A 115 -0.62 3.17 6.15
N ALA A 116 -1.12 3.31 4.91
CA ALA A 116 -0.52 2.70 3.73
C ALA A 116 0.85 3.30 3.38
N ILE A 117 1.12 4.52 3.84
CA ILE A 117 2.38 5.22 3.66
C ILE A 117 3.48 4.63 4.58
N SER A 118 4.61 4.24 4.00
CA SER A 118 5.63 3.43 4.69
C SER A 118 6.68 4.21 5.48
N TYR A 119 6.80 5.54 5.29
CA TYR A 119 7.92 6.32 5.86
C TYR A 119 7.66 6.93 7.25
N SER A 120 6.45 6.78 7.81
CA SER A 120 6.11 7.31 9.13
C SER A 120 6.26 6.25 10.23
N ARG A 121 6.81 6.67 11.39
CA ARG A 121 6.86 5.83 12.60
C ARG A 121 5.44 5.45 13.02
N LEU A 122 5.28 4.26 13.59
CA LEU A 122 3.98 3.76 14.01
C LEU A 122 3.28 4.71 15.03
N THR A 123 4.05 5.33 15.93
CA THR A 123 3.54 6.34 16.86
C THR A 123 2.92 7.55 16.16
N LEU A 124 3.53 8.02 15.07
CA LEU A 124 3.01 9.12 14.26
C LEU A 124 1.70 8.72 13.56
N LYS A 125 1.57 7.47 13.11
CA LYS A 125 0.32 6.96 12.50
C LYS A 125 -0.85 6.95 13.49
N PHE A 126 -0.59 6.52 14.73
CA PHE A 126 -1.61 6.59 15.79
C PHE A 126 -1.97 8.04 16.15
N ALA A 127 -0.97 8.93 16.23
CA ALA A 127 -1.23 10.35 16.44
C ALA A 127 -2.10 10.95 15.31
N MET A 128 -1.78 10.66 14.05
CA MET A 128 -2.60 11.08 12.89
C MET A 128 -4.03 10.53 12.96
N SER A 129 -4.21 9.31 13.46
CA SER A 129 -5.55 8.72 13.66
C SER A 129 -6.34 9.46 14.74
N GLY A 130 -5.67 9.83 15.84
CA GLY A 130 -6.26 10.68 16.89
C GLY A 130 -6.67 12.04 16.35
N VAL A 131 -5.83 12.68 15.54
CA VAL A 131 -6.14 13.95 14.86
C VAL A 131 -7.33 13.80 13.91
N ALA A 132 -7.37 12.75 13.09
CA ALA A 132 -8.50 12.50 12.18
C ALA A 132 -9.81 12.30 12.94
N CYS A 133 -9.79 11.57 14.06
CA CYS A 133 -10.94 11.39 14.95
C CYS A 133 -11.39 12.72 15.55
N ALA A 134 -10.46 13.51 16.10
CA ALA A 134 -10.75 14.82 16.65
C ALA A 134 -11.35 15.76 15.58
N CYS A 135 -10.77 15.80 14.37
CA CYS A 135 -11.31 16.57 13.24
C CYS A 135 -12.74 16.16 12.92
N ARG A 136 -13.05 14.85 12.88
CA ARG A 136 -14.42 14.37 12.64
C ARG A 136 -15.39 14.84 13.74
N LEU A 137 -15.00 14.74 15.01
CA LEU A 137 -15.83 15.18 16.14
C LEU A 137 -16.06 16.69 16.14
N VAL A 138 -15.02 17.47 15.84
CA VAL A 138 -15.11 18.93 15.70
C VAL A 138 -16.03 19.32 14.55
N LEU A 139 -15.91 18.67 13.40
CA LEU A 139 -16.80 18.90 12.25
C LEU A 139 -18.26 18.55 12.59
N TYR A 140 -18.50 17.48 13.34
CA TYR A 140 -19.84 17.13 13.80
C TYR A 140 -20.41 18.21 14.74
N ALA A 141 -19.63 18.63 15.74
CA ALA A 141 -20.02 19.70 16.65
C ALA A 141 -20.28 21.02 15.89
N TYR A 142 -19.46 21.33 14.88
CA TYR A 142 -19.64 22.49 14.01
C TYR A 142 -21.01 22.48 13.32
N THR A 143 -21.45 21.35 12.78
CA THR A 143 -22.77 21.22 12.13
C THR A 143 -23.95 21.34 13.08
N LYS A 144 -23.75 21.16 14.40
CA LYS A 144 -24.80 21.41 15.39
C LYS A 144 -25.00 22.89 15.70
N SER A 145 -23.97 23.70 15.53
CA SER A 145 -24.03 25.14 15.78
C SER A 145 -24.23 25.98 14.52
N HIS A 146 -24.06 25.39 13.33
CA HIS A 146 -24.15 26.10 12.05
C HIS A 146 -25.01 25.33 11.06
N GLU A 147 -26.07 25.97 10.59
CA GLU A 147 -26.89 25.44 9.51
C GLU A 147 -26.11 25.40 8.18
N PRO A 148 -26.37 24.40 7.33
CA PRO A 148 -25.77 24.32 6.00
C PRO A 148 -26.27 25.47 5.11
N LEU A 149 -25.43 25.91 4.17
CA LEU A 149 -25.81 26.96 3.22
C LEU A 149 -26.95 26.51 2.28
N TYR A 150 -26.97 25.21 1.96
CA TYR A 150 -27.99 24.55 1.16
C TYR A 150 -28.56 23.38 1.96
N VAL A 151 -29.83 23.48 2.33
CA VAL A 151 -30.55 22.38 2.95
C VAL A 151 -30.94 21.41 1.85
N LEU A 152 -30.31 20.24 1.83
CA LEU A 152 -30.67 19.16 0.92
C LEU A 152 -32.02 18.58 1.33
N ASP A 153 -32.90 18.36 0.37
CA ASP A 153 -34.11 17.57 0.59
C ASP A 153 -33.75 16.14 1.02
N GLY A 154 -34.66 15.48 1.75
CA GLY A 154 -34.41 14.16 2.33
C GLY A 154 -34.02 13.11 1.29
N GLU A 155 -34.71 13.06 0.15
CA GLU A 155 -34.41 12.09 -0.91
C GLU A 155 -33.06 12.38 -1.58
N ILE A 156 -32.77 13.66 -1.86
CA ILE A 156 -31.51 14.07 -2.48
C ILE A 156 -30.33 13.79 -1.53
N SER A 157 -30.46 14.09 -0.23
CA SER A 157 -29.42 13.82 0.76
C SER A 157 -29.02 12.34 0.77
N VAL A 158 -30.01 11.44 0.69
CA VAL A 158 -29.76 9.98 0.61
C VAL A 158 -28.96 9.62 -0.64
N VAL A 159 -29.28 10.19 -1.80
CA VAL A 159 -28.53 9.94 -3.04
C VAL A 159 -27.07 10.39 -2.89
N TYR A 160 -26.82 11.58 -2.33
CA TYR A 160 -25.46 12.05 -2.07
C TYR A 160 -24.71 11.13 -1.11
N GLN A 161 -25.36 10.69 -0.04
CA GLN A 161 -24.77 9.79 0.93
C GLN A 161 -24.41 8.43 0.31
N VAL A 162 -25.27 7.88 -0.55
CA VAL A 162 -25.00 6.63 -1.27
C VAL A 162 -23.80 6.78 -2.21
N VAL A 163 -23.77 7.84 -3.03
CA VAL A 163 -22.64 8.10 -3.95
C VAL A 163 -21.34 8.28 -3.18
N ASN A 164 -21.34 9.10 -2.12
CA ASN A 164 -20.16 9.33 -1.29
C ASN A 164 -19.67 8.04 -0.64
N THR A 165 -20.58 7.20 -0.15
CA THR A 165 -20.24 5.91 0.45
C THR A 165 -19.60 4.98 -0.57
N VAL A 166 -20.16 4.84 -1.78
CA VAL A 166 -19.61 4.01 -2.85
C VAL A 166 -18.18 4.43 -3.21
N PHE A 167 -17.94 5.73 -3.36
CA PHE A 167 -16.59 6.24 -3.67
C PHE A 167 -15.61 6.10 -2.51
N VAL A 168 -16.04 6.26 -1.26
CA VAL A 168 -15.20 5.99 -0.08
C VAL A 168 -14.76 4.54 -0.04
N PHE A 169 -15.68 3.59 -0.25
CA PHE A 169 -15.34 2.16 -0.32
C PHE A 169 -14.42 1.86 -1.50
N ALA A 170 -14.69 2.40 -2.69
CA ALA A 170 -13.83 2.22 -3.86
C ALA A 170 -12.40 2.72 -3.61
N SER A 171 -12.23 3.91 -3.00
CA SER A 171 -10.93 4.46 -2.64
C SER A 171 -10.22 3.59 -1.59
N MET A 172 -10.90 3.22 -0.51
CA MET A 172 -10.31 2.37 0.54
C MET A 172 -9.88 1.00 -0.01
N SER A 173 -10.75 0.34 -0.78
CA SER A 173 -10.45 -0.95 -1.41
C SER A 173 -9.28 -0.83 -2.39
N GLY A 174 -9.22 0.24 -3.19
CA GLY A 174 -8.11 0.50 -4.11
C GLY A 174 -6.77 0.67 -3.38
N ILE A 175 -6.74 1.50 -2.33
CA ILE A 175 -5.53 1.71 -1.51
C ILE A 175 -5.09 0.39 -0.86
N MET A 176 -6.04 -0.34 -0.25
CA MET A 176 -5.75 -1.61 0.42
C MET A 176 -5.31 -2.71 -0.54
N ALA A 177 -5.87 -2.78 -1.76
CA ALA A 177 -5.45 -3.76 -2.76
C ALA A 177 -3.97 -3.58 -3.16
N VAL A 178 -3.55 -2.33 -3.38
CA VAL A 178 -2.14 -2.01 -3.67
C VAL A 178 -1.27 -2.34 -2.45
N PHE A 179 -1.73 -2.01 -1.24
CA PHE A 179 -1.00 -2.32 -0.01
C PHE A 179 -0.80 -3.83 0.21
N THR A 180 -1.86 -4.63 0.04
CA THR A 180 -1.82 -6.08 0.21
C THR A 180 -0.94 -6.75 -0.84
N LYS A 181 -1.04 -6.34 -2.11
CA LYS A 181 -0.20 -6.89 -3.19
C LYS A 181 1.30 -6.69 -2.89
N ASP A 182 1.67 -5.49 -2.47
CA ASP A 182 3.05 -5.17 -2.10
C ASP A 182 3.52 -5.96 -0.88
N SER A 183 2.67 -6.11 0.15
CA SER A 183 2.98 -6.92 1.32
C SER A 183 3.22 -8.40 0.96
N MET A 184 2.38 -8.97 0.10
CA MET A 184 2.52 -10.35 -0.37
C MET A 184 3.80 -10.56 -1.20
N GLU A 185 4.15 -9.59 -2.06
CA GLU A 185 5.37 -9.67 -2.87
C GLU A 185 6.63 -9.60 -2.00
N MET A 186 6.62 -8.75 -0.97
CA MET A 186 7.70 -8.63 -0.01
C MET A 186 7.89 -9.92 0.81
N GLU A 187 6.79 -10.50 1.29
CA GLU A 187 6.81 -11.77 2.02
C GLU A 187 7.37 -12.91 1.16
N LYS A 188 6.92 -13.01 -0.10
CA LYS A 188 7.44 -14.01 -1.04
C LYS A 188 8.94 -13.86 -1.28
N LYS A 189 9.43 -12.63 -1.49
CA LYS A 189 10.87 -12.36 -1.65
C LYS A 189 11.64 -12.76 -0.38
N LEU A 190 11.09 -12.50 0.79
CA LEU A 190 11.71 -12.86 2.06
C LEU A 190 11.85 -14.37 2.22
N VAL A 191 10.81 -15.14 1.89
CA VAL A 191 10.86 -16.61 1.88
C VAL A 191 11.93 -17.13 0.92
N GLN A 192 11.96 -16.62 -0.31
CA GLN A 192 12.95 -17.01 -1.32
C GLN A 192 14.40 -16.69 -0.89
N TYR A 193 14.62 -15.51 -0.29
CA TYR A 193 15.93 -15.15 0.24
C TYR A 193 16.34 -16.05 1.41
N ASN A 194 15.40 -16.39 2.30
CA ASN A 194 15.66 -17.29 3.40
C ASN A 194 16.04 -18.70 2.90
N GLU A 195 15.31 -19.24 1.93
CA GLU A 195 15.66 -20.53 1.28
C GLU A 195 17.04 -20.49 0.64
N LYS A 196 17.39 -19.39 -0.06
CA LYS A 196 18.70 -19.23 -0.68
C LYS A 196 19.82 -19.16 0.37
N LEU A 197 19.62 -18.40 1.43
CA LEU A 197 20.55 -18.30 2.55
C LEU A 197 20.71 -19.66 3.24
N HIS A 198 19.63 -20.40 3.45
CA HIS A 198 19.68 -21.74 4.01
C HIS A 198 20.49 -22.68 3.12
N LYS A 199 20.28 -22.67 1.79
CA LYS A 199 21.09 -23.48 0.86
C LYS A 199 22.57 -23.12 0.93
N LEU A 200 22.91 -21.83 0.90
CA LEU A 200 24.29 -21.35 1.00
C LEU A 200 24.93 -21.71 2.36
N ALA A 201 24.15 -21.69 3.44
CA ALA A 201 24.62 -22.06 4.77
C ALA A 201 24.69 -23.58 5.00
N SER A 202 24.03 -24.38 4.17
CA SER A 202 23.98 -25.85 4.31
C SER A 202 24.90 -26.61 3.37
N LEU A 203 25.32 -25.98 2.26
CA LEU A 203 26.12 -26.64 1.24
C LEU A 203 27.57 -26.15 1.26
N ASP A 204 28.49 -27.04 0.92
CA ASP A 204 29.87 -26.70 0.59
C ASP A 204 29.89 -26.09 -0.83
N PRO A 205 30.46 -24.89 -1.02
CA PRO A 205 30.36 -24.16 -2.29
C PRO A 205 31.14 -24.81 -3.43
N LEU A 206 32.18 -25.61 -3.14
CA LEU A 206 33.01 -26.27 -4.16
C LEU A 206 32.33 -27.54 -4.68
N THR A 207 31.72 -28.32 -3.78
CA THR A 207 31.17 -29.65 -4.11
C THR A 207 29.66 -29.67 -4.28
N GLY A 208 28.94 -28.67 -3.76
CA GLY A 208 27.47 -28.65 -3.72
C GLY A 208 26.86 -29.70 -2.77
N LEU A 209 27.69 -30.42 -2.01
CA LEU A 209 27.26 -31.40 -0.99
C LEU A 209 26.94 -30.69 0.32
N LEU A 210 26.28 -31.38 1.27
CA LEU A 210 26.10 -30.84 2.61
C LEU A 210 27.45 -30.52 3.25
N ASN A 211 27.58 -29.31 3.80
CA ASN A 211 28.75 -28.98 4.59
C ASN A 211 28.76 -29.80 5.90
N ARG A 212 29.91 -29.78 6.58
CA ARG A 212 30.14 -30.61 7.77
C ARG A 212 29.09 -30.38 8.86
N ARG A 213 28.63 -29.14 9.04
CA ARG A 213 27.62 -28.79 10.05
C ARG A 213 26.26 -29.40 9.69
N SER A 214 25.77 -29.15 8.47
CA SER A 214 24.46 -29.64 8.04
C SER A 214 24.41 -31.16 7.88
N MET A 215 25.52 -31.78 7.48
CA MET A 215 25.67 -33.24 7.49
C MET A 215 25.50 -33.81 8.90
N ARG A 216 26.11 -33.17 9.92
CA ARG A 216 25.98 -33.60 11.32
C ARG A 216 24.54 -33.44 11.83
N GLU A 217 23.91 -32.30 11.58
CA GLU A 217 22.51 -32.06 11.95
C GLU A 217 21.55 -33.06 11.28
N PHE A 218 21.83 -33.45 10.03
CA PHE A 218 21.08 -34.50 9.32
C PHE A 218 21.26 -35.87 9.98
N LEU A 219 22.50 -36.26 10.30
CA LEU A 219 22.79 -37.52 10.98
C LEU A 219 22.12 -37.58 12.36
N ASP A 220 22.22 -36.53 13.17
CA ASP A 220 21.62 -36.48 14.51
C ASP A 220 20.09 -36.68 14.46
N LYS A 221 19.41 -36.05 13.48
CA LYS A 221 17.96 -36.26 13.25
C LYS A 221 17.64 -37.70 12.90
N ARG A 222 18.44 -38.32 12.03
CA ARG A 222 18.21 -39.70 11.58
C ARG A 222 18.50 -40.71 12.70
N ILE A 223 19.53 -40.48 13.51
CA ILE A 223 19.85 -41.27 14.70
C ILE A 223 18.69 -41.22 15.70
N LYS A 224 18.10 -40.03 15.90
CA LYS A 224 16.93 -39.88 16.76
C LYS A 224 15.73 -40.69 16.27
N LEU A 225 15.41 -40.64 14.97
CA LEU A 225 14.32 -41.44 14.39
C LEU A 225 14.54 -42.95 14.55
N TYR A 226 15.78 -43.42 14.45
CA TYR A 226 16.13 -44.81 14.72
C TYR A 226 15.88 -45.19 16.19
N HIS A 227 16.32 -44.35 17.14
CA HIS A 227 16.07 -44.58 18.57
C HIS A 227 14.59 -44.54 18.95
N ASP A 228 13.81 -43.68 18.31
CA ASP A 228 12.36 -43.57 18.53
C ASP A 228 11.56 -44.71 17.87
N GLY A 229 12.24 -45.68 17.21
CA GLY A 229 11.62 -46.83 16.56
C GLY A 229 10.95 -46.52 15.22
N HIS A 230 11.19 -45.34 14.65
CA HIS A 230 10.65 -44.91 13.36
C HIS A 230 11.53 -45.30 12.15
N MET A 231 12.65 -46.00 12.38
CA MET A 231 13.57 -46.45 11.34
C MET A 231 14.24 -47.77 11.75
N GLU A 232 14.31 -48.76 10.85
CA GLU A 232 14.78 -50.12 11.17
C GLU A 232 16.30 -50.31 11.10
N SER A 233 17.00 -49.58 10.22
CA SER A 233 18.47 -49.64 10.10
C SER A 233 19.05 -48.39 9.45
N MET A 234 20.33 -48.10 9.72
CA MET A 234 21.09 -46.99 9.14
C MET A 234 22.50 -47.48 8.77
N ALA A 235 23.01 -47.04 7.62
CA ALA A 235 24.40 -47.21 7.22
C ALA A 235 25.05 -45.86 6.90
N ILE A 236 26.33 -45.72 7.21
CA ILE A 236 27.14 -44.53 6.89
C ILE A 236 28.37 -44.99 6.10
N ALA A 237 28.61 -44.38 4.94
CA ALA A 237 29.82 -44.57 4.16
C ALA A 237 30.71 -43.32 4.28
N ILE A 238 32.00 -43.53 4.48
CA ILE A 238 33.02 -42.47 4.57
C ILE A 238 34.09 -42.80 3.53
N GLY A 239 34.47 -41.81 2.73
CA GLY A 239 35.50 -41.95 1.69
C GLY A 239 36.42 -40.73 1.66
N ASP A 240 37.64 -40.95 1.17
CA ASP A 240 38.66 -39.92 0.97
C ASP A 240 39.30 -40.10 -0.42
N ILE A 241 39.90 -39.03 -0.98
CA ILE A 241 40.58 -39.08 -2.27
C ILE A 241 42.05 -39.41 -2.04
N ASP A 242 42.46 -40.60 -2.50
CA ASP A 242 43.85 -41.04 -2.37
C ASP A 242 44.83 -40.11 -3.09
N PHE A 243 45.94 -39.79 -2.41
CA PHE A 243 47.03 -38.96 -2.92
C PHE A 243 46.64 -37.54 -3.40
N PHE A 244 45.51 -36.99 -2.93
CA PHE A 244 45.01 -35.68 -3.38
C PHE A 244 46.03 -34.54 -3.24
N LYS A 245 46.85 -34.55 -2.17
CA LYS A 245 47.93 -33.57 -1.98
C LYS A 245 48.93 -33.53 -3.14
N LYS A 246 49.33 -34.70 -3.65
CA LYS A 246 50.28 -34.80 -4.78
C LYS A 246 49.71 -34.17 -6.05
N ILE A 247 48.40 -34.28 -6.26
CA ILE A 247 47.69 -33.66 -7.38
C ILE A 247 47.72 -32.14 -7.22
N ASN A 248 47.31 -31.59 -6.07
CA ASN A 248 47.35 -30.14 -5.82
C ASN A 248 48.77 -29.56 -5.96
N ASP A 249 49.79 -30.28 -5.46
CA ASP A 249 51.19 -29.84 -5.53
C ASP A 249 51.75 -29.87 -6.98
N THR A 250 51.19 -30.72 -7.87
CA THR A 250 51.65 -30.87 -9.27
C THR A 250 50.94 -29.92 -10.22
N TYR A 251 49.62 -29.74 -10.07
CA TYR A 251 48.78 -29.01 -11.02
C TYR A 251 48.36 -27.62 -10.51
N GLY A 252 48.57 -27.31 -9.23
CA GLY A 252 48.12 -26.08 -8.61
C GLY A 252 46.60 -26.04 -8.37
N HIS A 253 46.14 -25.00 -7.69
CA HIS A 253 44.71 -24.66 -7.65
C HIS A 253 44.39 -23.73 -8.81
N GLU A 254 43.35 -24.01 -9.59
CA GLU A 254 42.76 -23.00 -10.47
C GLU A 254 42.19 -21.88 -9.59
N CYS A 255 42.83 -20.72 -9.63
CA CYS A 255 42.45 -19.51 -8.92
C CYS A 255 41.41 -18.70 -9.70
#